data_AF-A0A8F2XWM1-F1
#
_entry.id   AF-A0A8F2XWM1-F1
#
_cell.length_a   1.000
_cell.length_b   1.000
_cell.length_c   1.000
_cell.angle_alpha   90.00
_cell.angle_beta   90.00
_cell.angle_gamma   90.00
#
_symmetry.space_group_name_H-M   'P 1'
#
loop_
_entity.id
_entity.type
_entity.pdbx_description
1 polymer ?
#
loop_
_entity_poly.entity_id
_entity_poly.type
_entity_poly.pdbx_seq_one_letter_code
_entity_poly.pdbx_strand_id
1 'polypeptide(L)'
;TLINIRPVVAAIKEFFGTSQLSQFMDQNNPLSGLTHKRRLLALGPGGLSRERAGLEVRDVHPSHYGRMCPIETPEGPNIGLIGSLSVYARVNPFGFIETPYRKVVDG
;
A
#
# COMPACT_ATOMS: atom_id res chain seq x y z
N THR A 1 32.62 -25.19 -7.63
CA THR A 1 31.60 -24.13 -7.82
C THR A 1 30.88 -23.95 -6.49
N LEU A 2 31.18 -22.86 -5.78
CA LEU A 2 30.93 -22.71 -4.33
C LEU A 2 29.56 -22.09 -3.96
N ILE A 3 28.67 -21.84 -4.93
CA ILE A 3 27.37 -21.21 -4.67
C ILE A 3 26.25 -22.16 -5.05
N ASN A 4 25.40 -22.51 -4.08
CA ASN A 4 24.17 -23.27 -4.27
C ASN A 4 23.00 -22.30 -4.45
N ILE A 5 22.32 -22.37 -5.60
CA ILE A 5 21.19 -21.48 -5.94
C ILE A 5 19.86 -21.91 -5.30
N ARG A 6 19.76 -23.15 -4.78
CA ARG A 6 18.49 -23.70 -4.27
C ARG A 6 17.85 -22.87 -3.15
N PRO A 7 18.59 -22.35 -2.14
CA PRO A 7 18.01 -21.53 -1.09
C PRO A 7 17.43 -20.21 -1.62
N VAL A 8 18.10 -19.60 -2.61
CA VAL A 8 17.65 -18.35 -3.23
C VAL A 8 16.34 -18.56 -3.97
N VAL A 9 16.26 -19.61 -4.79
CA VAL A 9 15.04 -19.95 -5.54
C VAL A 9 13.88 -20.30 -4.59
N ALA A 10 14.16 -21.05 -3.52
CA ALA A 10 13.17 -21.40 -2.51
C ALA A 10 12.59 -20.16 -1.83
N ALA A 11 13.43 -19.22 -1.39
CA ALA A 11 13.00 -17.98 -0.75
C ALA A 11 12.11 -17.11 -1.66
N ILE A 12 12.47 -17.00 -2.95
CA ILE A 12 11.66 -16.25 -3.93
C ILE A 12 10.31 -16.94 -4.15
N LYS A 13 10.31 -18.27 -4.29
CA LYS A 13 9.08 -19.04 -4.49
C LYS A 13 8.14 -18.94 -3.29
N GLU A 14 8.68 -19.00 -2.07
CA GLU A 14 7.92 -18.82 -0.84
C GLU A 14 7.31 -17.42 -0.78
N PHE A 15 8.09 -16.37 -1.06
CA PHE A 15 7.58 -15.00 -1.07
C PHE A 15 6.39 -14.82 -2.03
N PHE A 16 6.50 -15.21 -3.29
CA PHE A 16 5.40 -15.05 -4.25
C PHE A 16 4.24 -16.04 -4.03
N GLY A 17 4.52 -17.20 -3.43
CA GLY A 17 3.53 -18.25 -3.24
C GLY A 17 2.62 -18.06 -2.03
N THR A 18 3.14 -17.53 -0.91
CA THR A 18 2.42 -17.51 0.38
C THR A 18 2.42 -16.16 1.10
N SER A 19 3.14 -15.14 0.62
CA SER A 19 3.17 -13.84 1.28
C SER A 19 1.80 -13.14 1.27
N GLN A 20 1.46 -12.48 2.38
CA GLN A 20 0.25 -11.63 2.46
C GLN A 20 0.27 -10.44 1.49
N LEU A 21 1.47 -10.05 1.03
CA LEU A 21 1.65 -8.99 0.03
C LEU A 21 1.50 -9.51 -1.41
N SER A 22 1.60 -10.83 -1.61
CA SER A 22 1.36 -11.49 -2.90
C SER A 22 -0.11 -11.87 -3.01
N GLN A 23 -0.93 -10.94 -3.50
CA GLN A 23 -2.38 -11.09 -3.55
C GLN A 23 -2.84 -11.56 -4.93
N PHE A 24 -3.91 -12.36 -4.93
CA PHE A 24 -4.59 -12.71 -6.18
C PHE A 24 -5.25 -11.47 -6.76
N MET A 25 -4.92 -11.14 -8.01
CA MET A 25 -5.34 -9.88 -8.62
C MET A 25 -6.86 -9.82 -8.82
N ASP A 26 -7.45 -8.67 -8.55
CA ASP A 26 -8.85 -8.38 -8.88
C ASP A 26 -8.93 -8.07 -10.38
N GLN A 27 -9.74 -8.86 -11.10
CA GLN A 27 -9.89 -8.79 -12.55
C GLN A 27 -11.35 -8.61 -12.98
N ASN A 28 -12.22 -8.15 -12.09
CA ASN A 28 -13.62 -7.91 -12.43
C ASN A 28 -13.79 -6.86 -13.53
N ASN A 29 -12.96 -5.81 -13.52
CA ASN A 29 -12.94 -4.79 -14.56
C ASN A 29 -11.58 -4.05 -14.59
N PRO A 30 -11.30 -3.24 -15.63
CA PRO A 30 -10.03 -2.52 -15.72
C PRO A 30 -9.75 -1.60 -14.52
N LEU A 31 -10.79 -0.97 -13.96
CA LEU A 31 -10.65 -0.08 -12.81
C LEU A 31 -10.29 -0.88 -11.55
N SER A 32 -10.91 -2.03 -11.30
CA SER A 32 -10.61 -2.87 -10.13
C SER A 32 -9.16 -3.34 -10.14
N GLY A 33 -8.65 -3.75 -11.31
CA GLY A 33 -7.25 -4.11 -11.49
C GLY A 33 -6.29 -2.93 -11.27
N LEU A 34 -6.66 -1.72 -11.74
CA LEU A 34 -5.86 -0.52 -11.52
C LEU A 34 -5.82 -0.11 -10.05
N THR A 35 -6.98 -0.06 -9.38
CA THR A 35 -7.09 0.24 -7.95
C THR A 35 -6.32 -0.76 -7.11
N HIS A 36 -6.42 -2.07 -7.41
CA HIS A 36 -5.69 -3.10 -6.68
C HIS A 36 -4.17 -2.84 -6.71
N LYS A 37 -3.62 -2.51 -7.88
CA LYS A 37 -2.19 -2.20 -8.03
C LYS A 37 -1.75 -0.92 -7.31
N ARG A 38 -2.68 -0.01 -6.98
CA ARG A 38 -2.42 1.27 -6.30
C ARG A 38 -2.77 1.25 -4.81
N ARG A 39 -3.04 0.06 -4.26
CA ARG A 39 -3.45 -0.14 -2.87
C ARG A 39 -2.26 -0.04 -1.92
N LEU A 40 -2.50 0.62 -0.79
CA LEU A 40 -1.58 0.75 0.34
C LEU A 40 -2.12 -0.12 1.48
N LEU A 41 -1.26 -0.98 2.05
CA LEU A 41 -1.61 -1.94 3.09
C LEU A 41 -0.80 -1.64 4.35
N ALA A 42 -1.49 -1.37 5.45
CA ALA A 42 -0.85 -1.34 6.78
C ALA A 42 -0.68 -2.73 7.39
N LEU A 43 -1.32 -3.74 6.79
CA LEU A 43 -1.30 -5.15 7.19
C LEU A 43 -0.15 -5.88 6.49
N GLY A 44 0.50 -6.80 7.20
CA GLY A 44 1.57 -7.63 6.65
C GLY A 44 2.67 -7.93 7.65
N PRO A 45 3.66 -8.77 7.29
CA PRO A 45 4.86 -8.93 8.09
C PRO A 45 5.58 -7.59 8.24
N GLY A 46 5.84 -7.16 9.49
CA GLY A 46 6.41 -5.85 9.80
C GLY A 46 5.40 -4.70 9.87
N GLY A 47 4.14 -4.95 9.54
CA GLY A 47 3.02 -4.01 9.69
C GLY A 47 2.22 -4.25 10.97
N LEU A 48 0.97 -3.77 10.95
CA LEU A 48 0.02 -3.95 12.04
C LEU A 48 -0.73 -5.29 11.89
N SER A 49 -1.07 -5.93 13.01
CA SER A 49 -2.09 -6.97 13.01
C SER A 49 -3.47 -6.32 13.11
N ARG A 50 -4.46 -6.89 12.40
CA ARG A 50 -5.84 -6.37 12.39
C ARG A 50 -6.43 -6.21 13.79
N GLU A 51 -6.14 -7.16 14.67
CA GLU A 51 -6.65 -7.20 16.06
C GLU A 51 -6.01 -6.16 16.97
N ARG A 52 -4.78 -5.71 16.65
CA ARG A 52 -4.04 -4.73 17.46
C ARG A 52 -4.14 -3.31 16.91
N ALA A 53 -4.71 -3.13 15.72
CA ALA A 53 -4.88 -1.82 15.11
C ALA A 53 -6.07 -1.08 15.73
N GLY A 54 -5.76 -0.14 16.63
CA GLY A 54 -6.73 0.73 17.31
C GLY A 54 -7.43 1.72 16.37
N LEU A 55 -8.30 2.57 16.94
CA LEU A 55 -9.05 3.57 16.18
C LEU A 55 -8.14 4.68 15.62
N GLU A 56 -7.15 5.11 16.39
CA GLU A 56 -6.25 6.23 16.01
C GLU A 56 -5.49 5.99 14.69
N VAL A 57 -5.12 4.73 14.40
CA VAL A 57 -4.40 4.37 13.17
C VAL A 57 -5.33 4.21 11.96
N ARG A 58 -6.65 4.15 12.18
CA ARG A 58 -7.67 4.00 11.13
C ARG A 58 -8.26 5.34 10.70
N ASP A 59 -8.12 6.36 11.54
CA ASP A 59 -8.64 7.69 11.28
C ASP A 59 -7.86 8.41 10.15
N VAL A 60 -8.54 9.37 9.52
CA VAL A 60 -7.94 10.20 8.47
C VAL A 60 -7.09 11.29 9.10
N HIS A 61 -5.77 11.23 8.86
CA HIS A 61 -4.85 12.27 9.31
C HIS A 61 -4.72 13.40 8.27
N PRO A 62 -4.56 14.67 8.67
CA PRO A 62 -4.41 15.80 7.72
C PRO A 62 -3.26 15.64 6.72
N SER A 63 -2.18 14.92 7.08
CA SER A 63 -1.07 14.63 6.16
C SER A 63 -1.46 13.72 4.98
N HIS A 64 -2.61 13.03 5.05
CA HIS A 64 -3.09 12.21 3.95
C HIS A 64 -3.48 13.04 2.73
N TYR A 65 -3.78 14.34 2.93
CA TYR A 65 -4.19 15.24 1.85
C TYR A 65 -3.18 15.23 0.68
N GLY A 66 -3.68 14.85 -0.50
CA GLY A 66 -2.88 14.73 -1.74
C GLY A 66 -1.98 13.50 -1.82
N ARG A 67 -1.89 12.67 -0.77
CA ARG A 67 -1.01 11.50 -0.67
C ARG A 67 -1.79 10.18 -0.70
N MET A 68 -2.75 10.03 0.22
CA MET A 68 -3.62 8.86 0.35
C MET A 68 -5.08 9.31 0.20
N CYS A 69 -5.89 8.52 -0.49
CA CYS A 69 -7.31 8.80 -0.65
C CYS A 69 -8.02 8.68 0.72
N PRO A 70 -8.71 9.74 1.20
CA PRO A 70 -9.44 9.67 2.48
C PRO A 70 -10.78 8.95 2.37
N ILE A 71 -11.23 8.61 1.15
CA ILE A 71 -12.55 8.02 0.89
C ILE A 71 -12.44 6.53 0.55
N GLU A 72 -11.48 6.15 -0.30
CA GLU A 72 -11.38 4.78 -0.80
C GLU A 72 -10.68 3.87 0.22
N THR A 73 -11.49 3.31 1.11
CA THR A 73 -11.14 2.24 2.05
C THR A 73 -12.25 1.20 2.02
N PRO A 74 -11.96 -0.11 2.18
CA PRO A 74 -13.02 -1.09 2.37
C PRO A 74 -13.78 -0.81 3.67
N GLU A 75 -15.06 -1.14 3.67
CA GLU A 75 -15.88 -1.15 4.87
C GLU A 75 -15.57 -2.38 5.75
N GLY A 76 -16.06 -2.36 6.99
CA GLY A 76 -15.92 -3.46 7.93
C GLY A 76 -14.54 -3.54 8.61
N PRO A 77 -13.99 -4.74 8.87
CA PRO A 77 -12.87 -4.90 9.80
C PRO A 77 -11.54 -4.33 9.29
N ASN A 78 -11.43 -4.06 7.97
CA ASN A 78 -10.23 -3.50 7.34
C ASN A 78 -10.31 -1.99 7.11
N ILE A 79 -11.37 -1.32 7.58
CA ILE A 79 -11.52 0.14 7.43
C ILE A 79 -10.30 0.89 7.99
N GLY A 80 -9.75 1.80 7.18
CA GLY A 80 -8.58 2.60 7.52
C GLY A 80 -7.23 1.86 7.45
N LEU A 81 -7.22 0.52 7.35
CA LEU A 81 -5.99 -0.28 7.26
C LEU A 81 -5.57 -0.58 5.81
N ILE A 82 -6.51 -0.40 4.89
CA ILE A 82 -6.33 -0.55 3.46
C ILE A 82 -6.77 0.76 2.83
N GLY A 83 -5.86 1.45 2.16
CA GLY A 83 -6.15 2.69 1.46
C GLY A 83 -5.69 2.62 0.00
N SER A 84 -6.01 3.66 -0.74
CA SER A 84 -5.52 3.86 -2.11
C SER A 84 -4.62 5.08 -2.21
N LEU A 85 -3.61 5.01 -3.08
CA LEU A 85 -2.75 6.14 -3.41
C LEU A 85 -3.55 7.24 -4.13
N SER A 86 -3.43 8.50 -3.70
CA SER A 86 -4.06 9.64 -4.39
C SER A 86 -3.58 9.77 -5.83
N VAL A 87 -4.38 10.43 -6.68
CA VAL A 87 -4.17 10.48 -8.15
C VAL A 87 -2.77 10.98 -8.53
N TYR A 88 -2.36 12.13 -7.99
CA TYR A 88 -1.06 12.76 -8.31
C TYR A 88 0.08 12.33 -7.37
N ALA A 89 -0.18 11.44 -6.43
CA ALA A 89 0.83 11.04 -5.47
C ALA A 89 1.87 10.11 -6.09
N ARG A 90 3.11 10.23 -5.62
CA ARG A 90 4.24 9.38 -6.00
C ARG A 90 5.07 9.01 -4.77
N VAL A 91 5.78 7.89 -4.83
CA VAL A 91 6.71 7.47 -3.78
C VAL A 91 8.12 7.92 -4.14
N ASN A 92 8.83 8.57 -3.22
CA ASN A 92 10.21 9.00 -3.42
C ASN A 92 11.21 7.87 -3.10
N PRO A 93 12.51 8.02 -3.41
CA PRO A 93 13.51 6.96 -3.18
C PRO A 93 13.68 6.54 -1.71
N PHE A 94 13.25 7.39 -0.76
CA PHE A 94 13.27 7.09 0.67
C PHE A 94 12.00 6.36 1.14
N GLY A 95 11.00 6.19 0.28
CA GLY A 95 9.73 5.54 0.60
C GLY A 95 8.61 6.47 1.07
N PHE A 96 8.83 7.79 1.10
CA PHE A 96 7.77 8.75 1.47
C PHE A 96 6.86 9.08 0.28
N ILE A 97 5.59 9.38 0.57
CA ILE A 97 4.62 9.80 -0.44
C ILE A 97 4.67 11.32 -0.61
N GLU A 98 4.89 11.76 -1.85
CA GLU A 98 4.92 13.15 -2.26
C GLU A 98 3.69 13.50 -3.10
N THR A 99 3.28 14.76 -3.02
CA THR A 99 2.20 15.31 -3.83
C THR A 99 2.66 16.64 -4.43
N PRO A 100 2.40 16.92 -5.72
CA PRO A 100 2.90 18.12 -6.37
C PRO A 100 2.12 19.35 -5.93
N TYR A 101 2.83 20.47 -5.78
CA TYR A 101 2.26 21.79 -5.56
C TYR A 101 2.84 22.78 -6.55
N ARG A 102 2.09 23.86 -6.81
CA ARG A 102 2.61 25.02 -7.54
C ARG A 102 3.19 26.01 -6.55
N LYS A 103 4.39 26.51 -6.83
CA LYS A 103 4.97 27.62 -6.09
C LYS A 103 4.20 28.90 -6.44
N VAL A 104 3.72 29.63 -5.44
CA VAL A 104 3.08 30.95 -5.61
C VAL A 104 4.13 32.02 -5.31
N VAL A 105 4.26 32.99 -6.22
CA VAL A 105 5.20 34.12 -6.11
C VAL A 105 4.40 35.37 -6.46
N ASP A 106 4.42 36.36 -5.56
CA ASP A 106 3.77 37.68 -5.74
C ASP A 106 2.24 37.70 -5.92
N GLY A 107 1.54 36.69 -5.38
CA GLY A 107 0.06 36.64 -5.34
C GLY A 107 -0.58 36.25 -6.65
#